data_AF-A0A7S2U2X1-F1
#
_entry.id   AF-A0A7S2U2X1-F1
#
_cell.length_a   1.000
_cell.length_b   1.000
_cell.length_c   1.000
_cell.angle_alpha   90.00
_cell.angle_beta   90.00
_cell.angle_gamma   90.00
#
_symmetry.space_group_name_H-M   'P 1'
#
loop_
_entity.id
_entity.type
_entity.pdbx_description
1 polymer ?
#
loop_
_entity_poly.entity_id
_entity_poly.type
_entity_poly.pdbx_seq_one_letter_code
_entity_poly.pdbx_strand_id
1 'polypeptide(L)'
;TGAGTMALRRVHWIRRARGIPCRYFATYTAKRLHDLLDSNDVVVLSKSTDPFSERIKSYLEDAGVDFKAVDVDLEEFGEEIVEQAAKLTRQESVPSVFVGETYIGGCMDAISSYEAGEMQQLLGGKDESRREEGNKNFQQA
;
A
#
# COMPACT_ATOMS: atom_id res chain seq x y z
N THR A 1 -36.55 43.11 24.92
CA THR A 1 -35.28 43.58 24.33
C THR A 1 -34.18 43.28 25.33
N GLY A 2 -33.19 42.41 25.14
CA GLY A 2 -32.72 41.58 24.05
C GLY A 2 -31.31 41.15 24.49
N ALA A 3 -31.13 39.89 24.85
CA ALA A 3 -29.84 39.28 25.22
C ALA A 3 -29.99 37.77 25.02
N GLY A 4 -29.10 37.02 24.40
CA GLY A 4 -27.87 37.34 23.70
C GLY A 4 -27.44 36.05 22.99
N THR A 5 -26.86 36.21 21.80
CA THR A 5 -25.84 35.36 21.19
C THR A 5 -26.04 33.83 21.22
N MET A 6 -26.47 33.31 20.07
CA MET A 6 -26.05 31.99 19.57
C MET A 6 -24.52 31.87 19.63
N ALA A 7 -23.99 30.79 20.20
CA ALA A 7 -22.82 30.07 19.71
C ALA A 7 -22.46 28.94 20.68
N LEU A 8 -22.96 27.74 20.45
CA LEU A 8 -22.24 26.53 20.88
C LEU A 8 -21.76 25.82 19.62
N ARG A 9 -20.57 26.28 19.19
CA ARG A 9 -19.75 25.63 18.18
C ARG A 9 -19.23 24.32 18.77
N ARG A 10 -19.38 23.25 18.00
CA ARG A 10 -18.60 22.01 18.11
C ARG A 10 -17.11 22.34 18.25
N VAL A 11 -16.46 21.74 19.26
CA VAL A 11 -15.08 21.25 19.19
C VAL A 11 -15.00 20.09 20.18
N HIS A 12 -15.05 18.87 19.67
CA HIS A 12 -13.86 18.08 19.30
C HIS A 12 -13.51 17.16 20.47
N TRP A 13 -13.95 15.91 20.31
CA TRP A 13 -13.65 14.77 21.15
C TRP A 13 -12.19 14.78 21.62
N ILE A 14 -11.98 14.87 22.93
CA ILE A 14 -10.71 14.50 23.54
C ILE A 14 -10.67 12.97 23.51
N ARG A 15 -10.09 12.41 22.45
CA ARG A 15 -9.67 11.02 22.41
C ARG A 15 -8.15 11.00 22.39
N ARG A 16 -7.55 11.29 23.55
CA ARG A 16 -6.11 11.21 23.78
C ARG A 16 -5.84 10.10 24.81
N ALA A 17 -6.01 8.86 24.38
CA ALA A 17 -5.32 7.74 24.99
C ALA A 17 -4.10 7.44 24.10
N ARG A 18 -2.90 7.75 24.61
CA ARG A 18 -1.66 7.27 24.02
C ARG A 18 -1.47 5.80 24.39
N GLY A 19 -0.96 5.02 23.44
CA GLY A 19 0.04 4.00 23.77
C GLY A 19 -0.46 2.56 23.64
N ILE A 20 0.19 1.84 22.73
CA ILE A 20 0.03 0.43 22.37
C ILE A 20 -1.17 0.22 21.43
N PRO A 21 -0.95 0.22 20.09
CA PRO A 21 -1.87 -0.52 19.23
C PRO A 21 -1.97 -1.92 19.82
N CYS A 22 -3.19 -2.42 20.00
CA CYS A 22 -3.37 -3.82 20.42
C CYS A 22 -2.40 -4.65 19.58
N ARG A 23 -1.47 -5.38 20.21
CA ARG A 23 -0.43 -6.14 19.48
C ARG A 23 -1.01 -6.93 18.31
N TYR A 24 -2.22 -7.45 18.50
CA TYR A 24 -3.05 -8.10 17.51
C TYR A 24 -3.21 -7.31 16.20
N PHE A 25 -3.47 -6.03 16.31
CA PHE A 25 -3.77 -5.16 15.20
C PHE A 25 -2.52 -4.83 14.36
N ALA A 26 -1.41 -4.51 15.02
CA ALA A 26 -0.12 -4.33 14.33
C ALA A 26 0.34 -5.61 13.61
N THR A 27 0.11 -6.78 14.21
CA THR A 27 0.41 -8.06 13.54
C THR A 27 -0.55 -8.36 12.38
N TYR A 28 -1.82 -7.94 12.48
CA TYR A 28 -2.80 -8.14 11.41
C TYR A 28 -2.49 -7.28 10.19
N THR A 29 -2.21 -5.98 10.37
CA THR A 29 -1.92 -5.08 9.24
C THR A 29 -0.58 -5.40 8.60
N ALA A 30 0.43 -5.82 9.38
CA ALA A 30 1.68 -6.31 8.83
C ALA A 30 1.46 -7.58 7.98
N LYS A 31 0.69 -8.54 8.50
CA LYS A 31 0.33 -9.74 7.76
C LYS A 31 -0.42 -9.39 6.47
N ARG A 32 -1.41 -8.49 6.55
CA ARG A 32 -2.19 -8.04 5.39
C ARG A 32 -1.31 -7.42 4.31
N LEU A 33 -0.33 -6.60 4.71
CA LEU A 33 0.64 -6.02 3.77
C LEU A 33 1.47 -7.13 3.09
N HIS A 34 2.05 -8.05 3.85
CA HIS A 34 2.80 -9.17 3.28
C HIS A 34 1.94 -10.05 2.35
N ASP A 35 0.71 -10.39 2.77
CA ASP A 35 -0.21 -11.17 1.93
C ASP A 35 -0.48 -10.46 0.58
N LEU A 36 -0.54 -9.13 0.55
CA LEU A 36 -0.69 -8.36 -0.69
C LEU A 36 0.56 -8.41 -1.58
N LEU A 37 1.75 -8.31 -0.99
CA LEU A 37 3.05 -8.34 -1.68
C LEU A 37 3.40 -9.76 -2.20
N ASP A 38 2.94 -10.81 -1.52
CA ASP A 38 3.15 -12.21 -1.91
C ASP A 38 2.18 -12.64 -3.02
N SER A 39 0.93 -12.17 -2.94
CA SER A 39 -0.11 -12.54 -3.90
C SER A 39 0.02 -11.82 -5.25
N ASN A 40 0.60 -10.61 -5.27
CA ASN A 40 0.69 -9.77 -6.47
C ASN A 40 2.14 -9.41 -6.79
N ASP A 41 2.43 -9.23 -8.07
CA ASP A 41 3.78 -8.87 -8.51
C ASP A 41 4.07 -7.37 -8.35
N VAL A 42 3.07 -6.53 -8.61
CA VAL A 42 3.13 -5.09 -8.33
C VAL A 42 1.97 -4.71 -7.42
N VAL A 43 2.27 -4.01 -6.33
CA VAL A 43 1.27 -3.45 -5.40
C VAL A 43 1.45 -1.94 -5.31
N VAL A 44 0.36 -1.22 -5.48
CA VAL A 44 0.31 0.23 -5.36
C VAL A 44 -0.58 0.59 -4.19
N LEU A 45 0.02 1.14 -3.14
CA LEU A 45 -0.74 1.77 -2.06
C LEU A 45 -1.14 3.17 -2.54
N SER A 46 -2.44 3.38 -2.70
CA SER A 46 -3.01 4.61 -3.25
C SER A 46 -4.07 5.20 -2.33
N LYS A 47 -4.42 6.45 -2.58
CA LYS A 47 -5.60 7.09 -2.00
C LYS A 47 -6.54 7.51 -3.12
N SER A 48 -7.84 7.22 -2.97
CA SER A 48 -8.83 7.46 -4.03
C SER A 48 -8.95 8.92 -4.47
N THR A 49 -8.60 9.85 -3.58
CA THR A 49 -8.77 11.31 -3.77
C THR A 49 -7.50 12.04 -4.17
N ASP A 50 -6.41 11.31 -4.46
CA ASP A 50 -5.10 11.90 -4.72
C ASP A 50 -4.69 11.82 -6.21
N PRO A 51 -4.32 12.96 -6.84
CA PRO A 51 -3.99 13.00 -8.27
C PRO A 51 -2.70 12.25 -8.63
N PHE A 52 -1.75 12.10 -7.71
CA PHE A 52 -0.52 11.35 -7.98
C PHE A 52 -0.80 9.84 -8.00
N SER A 53 -1.74 9.39 -7.17
CA SER A 53 -2.22 8.01 -7.14
C SER A 53 -2.93 7.62 -8.43
N GLU A 54 -3.76 8.49 -9.00
CA GLU A 54 -4.37 8.25 -10.32
C GLU A 54 -3.32 8.20 -11.43
N ARG A 55 -2.34 9.11 -11.40
CA ARG A 55 -1.28 9.19 -12.40
C ARG A 55 -0.47 7.89 -12.49
N ILE A 56 -0.07 7.32 -11.36
CA ILE A 56 0.71 6.07 -11.37
C ILE A 56 -0.12 4.87 -11.83
N LYS A 57 -1.42 4.80 -11.47
CA LYS A 57 -2.33 3.76 -11.95
C LYS A 57 -2.44 3.81 -13.48
N SER A 58 -2.75 4.99 -14.03
CA SER A 58 -2.82 5.19 -15.49
C SER A 58 -1.50 4.85 -16.18
N TYR A 59 -0.35 5.25 -15.61
CA TYR A 59 0.95 4.95 -16.19
C TYR A 59 1.23 3.44 -16.24
N LEU A 60 0.91 2.70 -15.18
CA LEU A 60 1.08 1.24 -15.14
C LEU A 60 0.11 0.52 -16.08
N GLU A 61 -1.13 1.02 -16.21
CA GLU A 61 -2.11 0.53 -17.19
C GLU A 61 -1.61 0.73 -18.63
N ASP A 62 -1.12 1.94 -18.95
CA ASP A 62 -0.57 2.27 -20.27
C ASP A 62 0.70 1.47 -20.58
N ALA A 63 1.50 1.16 -19.55
CA ALA A 63 2.68 0.31 -19.63
C ALA A 63 2.35 -1.18 -19.80
N GLY A 64 1.09 -1.60 -19.59
CA GLY A 64 0.65 -2.99 -19.69
C GLY A 64 1.17 -3.88 -18.55
N VAL A 65 1.45 -3.30 -17.38
CA VAL A 65 1.92 -4.04 -16.20
C VAL A 65 0.71 -4.43 -15.35
N ASP A 66 0.58 -5.70 -14.99
CA ASP A 66 -0.45 -6.14 -14.04
C ASP A 66 -0.10 -5.64 -12.62
N PHE A 67 -0.95 -4.80 -12.05
CA PHE A 67 -0.77 -4.29 -10.68
C PHE A 67 -2.04 -4.38 -9.84
N LYS A 68 -1.84 -4.46 -8.53
CA LYS A 68 -2.89 -4.38 -7.53
C LYS A 68 -2.87 -3.01 -6.86
N ALA A 69 -3.85 -2.16 -7.18
CA ALA A 69 -4.11 -0.94 -6.41
C ALA A 69 -4.87 -1.28 -5.12
N VAL A 70 -4.37 -0.74 -4.00
CA VAL A 70 -4.99 -0.81 -2.68
C VAL A 70 -5.29 0.60 -2.23
N ASP A 71 -6.58 0.97 -2.28
CA ASP A 71 -7.05 2.27 -1.83
C ASP A 71 -7.20 2.27 -0.30
N VAL A 72 -6.20 2.84 0.37
CA VAL A 72 -6.05 2.79 1.83
C VAL A 72 -7.14 3.59 2.56
N ASP A 73 -7.84 4.48 1.87
CA ASP A 73 -8.98 5.21 2.41
C ASP A 73 -10.28 4.41 2.39
N LEU A 74 -10.34 3.33 1.60
CA LEU A 74 -11.51 2.44 1.51
C LEU A 74 -11.34 1.17 2.36
N GLU A 75 -10.11 0.81 2.73
CA GLU A 75 -9.85 -0.29 3.66
C GLU A 75 -10.06 0.15 5.13
N GLU A 76 -10.63 -0.74 5.94
CA GLU A 76 -10.95 -0.49 7.35
C GLU A 76 -9.72 -0.08 8.18
N PHE A 77 -8.53 -0.51 7.77
CA PHE A 77 -7.26 -0.36 8.48
C PHE A 77 -6.14 0.17 7.58
N GLY A 78 -6.49 0.92 6.55
CA GLY A 78 -5.52 1.36 5.55
C GLY A 78 -4.47 2.33 6.09
N GLU A 79 -4.80 3.20 7.05
CA GLU A 79 -3.81 4.08 7.69
C GLU A 79 -2.70 3.27 8.37
N GLU A 80 -3.06 2.17 9.03
CA GLU A 80 -2.09 1.35 9.74
C GLU A 80 -1.33 0.38 8.82
N ILE A 81 -1.90 0.03 7.66
CA ILE A 81 -1.15 -0.62 6.57
C ILE A 81 -0.07 0.33 6.04
N VAL A 82 -0.40 1.61 5.81
CA VAL A 82 0.58 2.63 5.43
C VAL A 82 1.63 2.81 6.51
N GLU A 83 1.25 2.79 7.79
CA GLU A 83 2.21 2.84 8.91
C GLU A 83 3.15 1.61 8.92
N GLN A 84 2.65 0.41 8.62
CA GLN A 84 3.52 -0.78 8.50
C GLN A 84 4.45 -0.65 7.29
N ALA A 85 3.94 -0.20 6.15
CA ALA A 85 4.76 0.05 4.96
C ALA A 85 5.85 1.08 5.27
N ALA A 86 5.51 2.17 5.96
CA ALA A 86 6.46 3.19 6.38
C ALA A 86 7.54 2.68 7.35
N LYS A 87 7.23 1.67 8.19
CA LYS A 87 8.26 1.02 9.02
C LYS A 87 9.30 0.28 8.18
N LEU A 88 8.90 -0.27 7.04
CA LEU A 88 9.79 -0.96 6.10
C LEU A 88 10.58 0.03 5.24
N THR A 89 9.92 1.07 4.73
CA THR A 89 10.44 1.96 3.68
C THR A 89 10.98 3.29 4.20
N ARG A 90 10.59 3.67 5.41
CA ARG A 90 10.76 5.01 6.01
C ARG A 90 10.00 6.13 5.29
N GLN A 91 9.03 5.77 4.45
CA GLN A 91 8.20 6.72 3.71
C GLN A 91 6.72 6.49 4.04
N GLU A 92 6.09 7.49 4.65
CA GLU A 92 4.68 7.48 5.04
C GLU A 92 3.75 8.03 3.94
N SER A 93 4.29 8.47 2.81
CA SER A 93 3.50 9.09 1.75
C SER A 93 2.90 8.05 0.80
N VAL A 94 1.62 8.25 0.52
CA VAL A 94 0.94 7.69 -0.66
C VAL A 94 1.03 8.69 -1.81
N PRO A 95 1.20 8.22 -3.07
CA PRO A 95 1.28 6.81 -3.47
C PRO A 95 2.63 6.16 -3.14
N SER A 96 2.60 4.89 -2.76
CA SER A 96 3.79 4.05 -2.53
C SER A 96 3.72 2.79 -3.37
N VAL A 97 4.78 2.48 -4.12
CA VAL A 97 4.83 1.38 -5.09
C VAL A 97 5.82 0.30 -4.63
N PHE A 98 5.34 -0.94 -4.67
CA PHE A 98 6.09 -2.15 -4.36
C PHE A 98 6.07 -3.11 -5.53
N VAL A 99 7.19 -3.79 -5.75
CA VAL A 99 7.34 -4.88 -6.73
C VAL A 99 7.77 -6.12 -5.95
N GLY A 100 6.82 -7.02 -5.71
CA GLY A 100 6.97 -8.07 -4.69
C GLY A 100 7.30 -7.47 -3.33
N GLU A 101 8.37 -7.94 -2.70
CA GLU A 101 8.82 -7.41 -1.40
C GLU A 101 9.72 -6.16 -1.53
N THR A 102 10.10 -5.78 -2.76
CA THR A 102 11.01 -4.66 -3.01
C THR A 102 10.23 -3.35 -3.09
N TYR A 103 10.65 -2.37 -2.29
CA TYR A 103 10.12 -1.02 -2.37
C TYR A 103 10.81 -0.22 -3.46
N ILE A 104 10.03 0.38 -4.37
CA ILE A 104 10.55 1.21 -5.45
C ILE A 104 10.56 2.69 -5.07
N GLY A 105 9.49 3.17 -4.43
CA GLY A 105 9.37 4.58 -4.06
C GLY A 105 7.98 5.14 -4.26
N GLY A 106 7.92 6.46 -4.46
CA GLY A 106 6.70 7.18 -4.79
C GLY A 106 6.34 7.12 -6.28
N CYS A 107 5.37 7.95 -6.70
CA CYS A 107 4.93 8.01 -8.09
C CYS A 107 6.07 8.34 -9.08
N MET A 108 6.91 9.35 -8.78
CA MET A 108 8.00 9.73 -9.68
C MET A 108 9.12 8.68 -9.72
N ASP A 109 9.48 8.12 -8.56
CA ASP A 109 10.51 7.09 -8.47
C ASP A 109 10.11 5.83 -9.24
N ALA A 110 8.84 5.43 -9.13
CA ALA A 110 8.30 4.29 -9.86
C ALA A 110 8.35 4.49 -11.38
N ILE A 111 7.97 5.68 -11.87
CA ILE A 111 8.08 6.01 -13.30
C ILE A 111 9.54 5.98 -13.74
N SER A 112 10.44 6.60 -12.99
CA SER A 112 11.86 6.64 -13.32
C SER A 112 12.49 5.24 -13.32
N SER A 113 12.12 4.37 -12.38
CA SER A 113 12.61 2.99 -12.29
C SER A 113 12.08 2.12 -13.43
N TYR A 114 10.85 2.39 -13.90
CA TYR A 114 10.30 1.73 -15.08
C TYR A 114 11.02 2.18 -16.36
N GLU A 115 11.27 3.48 -16.54
CA GLU A 115 12.02 4.02 -17.68
C GLU A 115 13.49 3.56 -17.69
N ALA A 116 14.09 3.39 -16.51
CA ALA A 116 15.43 2.81 -16.36
C ALA A 116 15.48 1.29 -16.62
N GLY A 117 14.32 0.62 -16.70
CA GLY A 117 14.20 -0.83 -16.90
C GLY A 117 14.49 -1.67 -15.66
N GLU A 118 14.63 -1.07 -14.48
CA GLU A 118 14.88 -1.77 -13.21
C GLU A 118 13.63 -2.53 -12.76
N MET A 119 12.45 -1.88 -12.82
CA MET A 119 11.18 -2.52 -12.48
C MET A 119 10.89 -3.73 -13.37
N GLN A 120 11.25 -3.66 -14.65
CA GLN A 120 11.07 -4.76 -15.62
C GLN A 120 11.98 -5.96 -15.31
N GLN A 121 13.22 -5.70 -14.86
CA GLN A 121 14.13 -6.76 -14.42
C GLN A 121 13.62 -7.49 -13.18
N LEU A 122 13.04 -6.75 -12.22
CA LEU A 122 12.44 -7.32 -11.01
C LEU A 122 11.23 -8.20 -11.33
N LEU A 123 10.39 -7.79 -12.29
CA LEU A 123 9.25 -8.57 -12.75
C LEU A 123 9.67 -9.83 -13.51
N GLY A 124 10.68 -9.72 -14.39
CA GLY A 124 11.21 -10.86 -15.14
C GLY A 124 11.85 -11.94 -14.27
N GLY A 125 12.48 -11.56 -13.15
CA GLY A 125 13.11 -12.52 -12.23
C GLY A 125 12.12 -13.32 -11.36
N LYS A 126 10.89 -12.83 -11.16
CA LYS A 126 9.88 -13.48 -10.31
C LYS A 126 9.16 -14.66 -10.98
N ASP A 127 9.16 -14.70 -12.32
CA ASP A 127 8.55 -15.79 -13.10
C ASP A 127 9.28 -17.14 -12.90
N GLU A 128 10.55 -17.12 -12.46
CA GLU A 128 11.34 -18.33 -12.20
C GLU A 128 11.05 -18.97 -10.83
N SER A 129 10.84 -18.19 -9.76
CA SER A 129 10.67 -18.74 -8.40
C SER A 129 9.28 -19.35 -8.15
N ARG A 130 8.21 -18.84 -8.78
CA ARG A 130 6.85 -19.41 -8.64
C ARG A 130 6.70 -20.78 -9.33
N ARG A 131 7.61 -21.15 -10.25
CA ARG A 131 7.59 -22.47 -10.90
C ARG A 131 8.06 -23.62 -9.99
N GLU A 132 8.76 -23.35 -8.89
CA GLU A 132 9.31 -24.42 -8.04
C GLU A 132 8.33 -24.94 -6.98
N GLU A 133 7.35 -24.15 -6.53
CA GLU A 133 6.39 -24.59 -5.51
C GLU A 133 5.18 -25.36 -6.06
N GLY A 134 4.91 -25.24 -7.36
CA GLY A 134 3.82 -25.97 -8.04
C GLY A 134 4.08 -27.47 -8.27
N ASN A 135 5.32 -27.95 -8.07
CA ASN A 135 5.70 -29.32 -8.44
C ASN A 135 5.78 -30.30 -7.26
N LYS A 136 5.33 -29.92 -6.06
CA LYS A 136 5.37 -30.79 -4.87
C LYS A 136 4.04 -31.44 -4.48
N ASN A 137 2.97 -31.24 -5.26
CA ASN A 137 1.64 -31.77 -4.93
C ASN A 137 1.11 -32.87 -5.87
N PHE A 138 2.01 -33.57 -6.59
CA PHE A 138 1.62 -34.70 -7.45
C PHE A 138 2.40 -36.01 -7.19
N GLN A 139 3.02 -36.18 -6.01
CA GLN A 139 3.58 -37.47 -5.59
C GLN A 139 3.18 -37.82 -4.15
N GLN A 140 1.90 -38.12 -3.98
CA GLN A 140 1.45 -39.04 -2.93
C GLN A 140 0.29 -39.85 -3.51
N ALA A 141 0.63 -40.89 -4.29
CA ALA A 141 -0.26 -41.95 -4.75
C ALA A 141 0.06 -43.23 -3.98
#